data_AF-A0A4Q3SFN9-F1
#
_entry.id   AF-A0A4Q3SFN9-F1
#
_cell.length_a   1.000
_cell.length_b   1.000
_cell.length_c   1.000
_cell.angle_alpha   90.00
_cell.angle_beta   90.00
_cell.angle_gamma   90.00
#
_symmetry.space_group_name_H-M   'P 1'
#
loop_
_entity.id
_entity.type
_entity.pdbx_description
1 polymer ?
#
loop_
_entity_poly.entity_id
_entity_poly.type
_entity_poly.pdbx_seq_one_letter_code
_entity_poly.pdbx_strand_id
1 'polypeptide(L)'
;MRRRKPRRRSRGGSTAGSLGAVLGETMKTSCLVLSLALAVAIAGPVAAGETAADWLKGPTPEDLLTVWPRDAYKRGYGGKAIIACQVSVQGALRECAVESESPAGAGFGSAAVALTPQFLMKPATRDGIPVVSAVRIPVIFPTPEVPTGTLLRGAGFYTNMARVSLSDIPWTAAPSYAQVAAAYPQKARAKQVGGRATLSCTFKAGGRIGSCDTVAEEPKGHGFAAAAKSLTGNFVGPTTLSDGSDTAGMDMQIPFTFAVEMLVPDKRVMGKPQWRALPTGSDFAKVYPAAAAAAGIQGARVVMLCEVGAEGRLTGCLVESEDPKGLGFDQAALALATAFQV
;
A
#
# COMPACT_ATOMS: atom_id res chain seq x y z
N MET A 1 42.02 -36.50 -41.47
CA MET A 1 41.91 -36.91 -42.88
C MET A 1 40.83 -36.07 -43.59
N ARG A 2 41.25 -35.38 -44.66
CA ARG A 2 40.55 -34.92 -45.89
C ARG A 2 39.12 -34.33 -45.90
N ARG A 3 39.11 -33.08 -46.43
CA ARG A 3 38.05 -32.26 -47.05
C ARG A 3 37.15 -32.99 -48.07
N ARG A 4 35.89 -32.52 -48.25
CA ARG A 4 35.30 -31.97 -49.51
C ARG A 4 33.75 -31.80 -49.46
N LYS A 5 33.26 -30.61 -49.85
CA LYS A 5 31.92 -30.32 -50.47
C LYS A 5 31.94 -30.78 -51.96
N PRO A 6 30.90 -30.56 -52.81
CA PRO A 6 29.45 -30.83 -52.78
C PRO A 6 28.94 -31.49 -54.11
N ARG A 7 27.65 -31.85 -54.25
CA ARG A 7 26.90 -32.08 -55.53
C ARG A 7 25.48 -32.58 -55.22
N ARG A 8 24.44 -32.56 -56.06
CA ARG A 8 23.80 -31.67 -57.06
C ARG A 8 22.61 -32.50 -57.62
N ARG A 9 21.52 -31.85 -58.07
CA ARG A 9 20.42 -32.34 -58.96
C ARG A 9 19.41 -33.33 -58.36
N SER A 10 18.15 -33.47 -58.78
CA SER A 10 17.10 -32.73 -59.54
C SER A 10 16.22 -33.80 -60.23
N ARG A 11 14.89 -33.72 -60.17
CA ARG A 11 13.86 -34.27 -61.09
C ARG A 11 12.50 -34.06 -60.41
N GLY A 12 11.40 -33.65 -61.05
CA GLY A 12 11.07 -33.38 -62.45
C GLY A 12 9.54 -33.50 -62.65
N GLY A 13 8.99 -32.83 -63.68
CA GLY A 13 7.61 -32.98 -64.20
C GLY A 13 6.83 -31.65 -64.24
N SER A 14 6.87 -30.81 -65.31
CA SER A 14 6.38 -30.95 -66.70
C SER A 14 4.85 -30.85 -66.78
N THR A 15 4.22 -29.82 -67.36
CA THR A 15 4.07 -29.47 -68.81
C THR A 15 3.47 -28.04 -68.88
N ALA A 16 3.92 -27.04 -69.66
CA ALA A 16 4.03 -26.85 -71.11
C ALA A 16 2.67 -26.68 -71.85
N GLY A 17 2.38 -25.45 -72.30
CA GLY A 17 1.30 -25.11 -73.23
C GLY A 17 1.23 -23.60 -73.51
N SER A 18 1.77 -23.19 -74.65
CA SER A 18 2.03 -21.81 -75.10
C SER A 18 0.87 -21.22 -75.94
N LEU A 19 0.75 -19.88 -75.99
CA LEU A 19 0.70 -19.03 -77.21
C LEU A 19 -0.22 -17.81 -77.07
N GLY A 20 0.28 -16.64 -77.49
CA GLY A 20 -0.54 -15.56 -78.05
C GLY A 20 -0.45 -14.21 -77.35
N ALA A 21 0.47 -13.35 -77.79
CA ALA A 21 0.44 -11.91 -77.53
C ALA A 21 -0.40 -11.22 -78.62
N VAL A 22 -1.33 -10.32 -78.26
CA VAL A 22 -1.80 -9.22 -79.13
C VAL A 22 -2.17 -8.01 -78.25
N LEU A 23 -1.73 -6.85 -78.73
CA LEU A 23 -1.91 -5.49 -78.22
C LEU A 23 -3.38 -5.05 -78.10
N GLY A 24 -3.67 -4.14 -77.16
CA GLY A 24 -4.95 -3.43 -77.13
C GLY A 24 -5.09 -2.50 -75.93
N GLU A 25 -4.72 -1.24 -76.12
CA GLU A 25 -4.99 -0.12 -75.21
C GLU A 25 -6.49 0.02 -74.93
N THR A 26 -6.91 0.16 -73.67
CA THR A 26 -8.01 1.08 -73.31
C THR A 26 -7.83 1.57 -71.88
N MET A 27 -7.70 2.89 -71.80
CA MET A 27 -7.61 3.74 -70.61
C MET A 27 -8.92 3.67 -69.82
N LYS A 28 -8.89 3.16 -68.58
CA LYS A 28 -9.98 3.34 -67.60
C LYS A 28 -9.40 3.89 -66.31
N THR A 29 -9.73 5.15 -66.09
CA THR A 29 -9.46 5.99 -64.93
C THR A 29 -10.02 5.33 -63.66
N SER A 30 -9.14 4.76 -62.83
CA SER A 30 -9.52 4.32 -61.48
C SER A 30 -9.25 5.47 -60.50
N CYS A 31 -10.34 6.05 -59.99
CA CYS A 31 -10.35 6.95 -58.84
C CYS A 31 -9.66 6.28 -57.64
N LEU A 32 -8.51 6.81 -57.22
CA LEU A 32 -7.97 6.59 -55.89
C LEU A 32 -8.83 7.39 -54.90
N VAL A 33 -9.73 6.71 -54.20
CA VAL A 33 -10.39 7.26 -53.00
C VAL A 33 -9.42 7.10 -51.84
N LEU A 34 -8.73 8.18 -51.50
CA LEU A 34 -7.83 8.24 -50.34
C LEU A 34 -8.70 8.38 -49.07
N SER A 35 -9.06 7.26 -48.46
CA SER A 35 -9.80 7.26 -47.18
C SER A 35 -8.87 7.69 -46.05
N LEU A 36 -8.92 8.98 -45.69
CA LEU A 36 -8.28 9.53 -44.51
C LEU A 36 -9.06 9.07 -43.26
N ALA A 37 -8.62 7.98 -42.62
CA ALA A 37 -9.14 7.56 -41.33
C ALA A 37 -8.65 8.53 -40.25
N LEU A 38 -9.46 9.53 -39.91
CA LEU A 38 -9.23 10.43 -38.79
C LEU A 38 -9.49 9.67 -37.48
N ALA A 39 -8.43 9.23 -36.80
CA ALA A 39 -8.52 8.70 -35.44
C ALA A 39 -8.85 9.85 -34.49
N VAL A 40 -10.14 10.05 -34.21
CA VAL A 40 -10.59 10.94 -33.14
C VAL A 40 -10.33 10.24 -31.82
N ALA A 41 -9.32 10.70 -31.08
CA ALA A 41 -9.14 10.32 -29.68
C ALA A 41 -10.28 10.94 -28.86
N ILE A 42 -11.27 10.13 -28.48
CA ILE A 42 -12.33 10.54 -27.56
C ILE A 42 -11.71 10.55 -26.16
N ALA A 43 -11.10 11.68 -25.77
CA ALA A 43 -10.83 11.94 -24.37
C ALA A 43 -12.20 12.12 -23.69
N GLY A 44 -12.66 11.09 -22.97
CA GLY A 44 -13.86 11.19 -22.16
C GLY A 44 -13.72 12.36 -21.16
N PRO A 45 -14.80 13.09 -20.86
CA PRO A 45 -14.72 14.17 -19.87
C PRO A 45 -14.29 13.58 -18.53
N VAL A 46 -13.22 14.12 -17.94
CA VAL A 46 -12.94 13.93 -16.51
C VAL A 46 -14.20 14.41 -15.80
N ALA A 47 -14.86 13.52 -15.07
CA ALA A 47 -16.12 13.82 -14.39
C ALA A 47 -15.92 15.08 -13.52
N ALA A 48 -16.71 16.12 -13.80
CA ALA A 48 -16.69 17.33 -12.99
C ALA A 48 -17.04 16.95 -11.55
N GLY A 49 -16.08 17.09 -10.63
CA GLY A 49 -16.22 16.68 -9.22
C GLY A 49 -15.16 15.70 -8.74
N GLU A 50 -14.38 15.07 -9.64
CA GLU A 50 -13.26 14.22 -9.24
C GLU A 50 -11.92 14.98 -9.28
N THR A 51 -11.18 14.98 -8.17
CA THR A 51 -9.80 15.49 -8.12
C THR A 51 -8.84 14.36 -7.77
N ALA A 52 -7.72 14.26 -8.47
CA ALA A 52 -6.66 13.33 -8.12
C ALA A 52 -6.00 13.71 -6.78
N ALA A 53 -5.34 12.74 -6.16
CA ALA A 53 -4.47 13.02 -5.02
C ALA A 53 -3.30 13.91 -5.44
N ASP A 54 -2.91 14.83 -4.57
CA ASP A 54 -1.83 15.77 -4.83
C ASP A 54 -0.87 15.83 -3.64
N TRP A 55 0.35 16.33 -3.86
CA TRP A 55 1.35 16.41 -2.81
C TRP A 55 1.04 17.54 -1.83
N LEU A 56 1.02 17.20 -0.54
CA LEU A 56 1.07 18.20 0.53
C LEU A 56 2.48 18.28 1.13
N LYS A 57 3.18 17.15 1.21
CA LYS A 57 4.56 17.04 1.69
C LYS A 57 5.26 15.83 1.07
N GLY A 58 6.35 16.07 0.36
CA GLY A 58 7.28 15.03 -0.10
C GLY A 58 8.47 14.82 0.85
N PRO A 59 9.40 13.89 0.51
CA PRO A 59 10.63 13.69 1.28
C PRO A 59 11.51 14.94 1.28
N THR A 60 12.19 15.23 2.39
CA THR A 60 13.31 16.16 2.41
C THR A 60 14.64 15.45 2.08
N PRO A 61 15.72 16.19 1.75
CA PRO A 61 17.05 15.59 1.61
C PRO A 61 17.51 14.84 2.87
N GLU A 62 17.18 15.36 4.05
CA GLU A 62 17.49 14.71 5.32
C GLU A 62 16.73 13.38 5.46
N ASP A 63 15.44 13.35 5.09
CA ASP A 63 14.65 12.12 5.07
C ASP A 63 15.31 11.06 4.16
N LEU A 64 15.67 11.44 2.93
CA LEU A 64 16.35 10.56 1.97
C LEU A 64 17.66 9.99 2.54
N LEU A 65 18.44 10.82 3.23
CA LEU A 65 19.67 10.37 3.87
C LEU A 65 19.37 9.28 4.89
N THR A 66 18.36 9.44 5.75
CA THR A 66 18.08 8.48 6.84
C THR A 66 17.86 7.03 6.39
N VAL A 67 17.33 6.83 5.18
CA VAL A 67 16.99 5.51 4.62
C VAL A 67 17.93 5.07 3.50
N TRP A 68 18.95 5.86 3.16
CA TRP A 68 19.79 5.59 2.00
C TRP A 68 20.45 4.21 2.09
N PRO A 69 20.39 3.38 1.04
CA PRO A 69 21.03 2.06 1.08
C PRO A 69 22.52 2.16 1.40
N ARG A 70 22.97 1.46 2.45
CA ARG A 70 24.36 1.53 2.96
C ARG A 70 25.40 1.33 1.87
N ASP A 71 25.23 0.31 1.04
CA ASP A 71 26.22 -0.01 0.00
C ASP A 71 26.25 1.03 -1.11
N ALA A 72 25.08 1.61 -1.45
CA ALA A 72 24.99 2.70 -2.40
C ALA A 72 25.66 3.97 -1.87
N TYR A 73 25.37 4.32 -0.60
CA TYR A 73 25.96 5.47 0.06
C TYR A 73 27.49 5.35 0.21
N LYS A 74 27.99 4.19 0.66
CA LYS A 74 29.43 3.89 0.79
C LYS A 74 30.17 4.01 -0.53
N ARG A 75 29.55 3.52 -1.61
CA ARG A 75 30.12 3.55 -2.97
C ARG A 75 29.82 4.84 -3.70
N GLY A 76 29.12 5.79 -3.07
CA GLY A 76 28.84 7.12 -3.60
C GLY A 76 27.94 7.12 -4.84
N TYR A 77 26.95 6.23 -4.92
CA TYR A 77 25.98 6.24 -6.03
C TYR A 77 24.53 6.38 -5.56
N GLY A 78 23.73 7.06 -6.39
CA GLY A 78 22.30 7.22 -6.23
C GLY A 78 21.48 6.20 -7.01
N GLY A 79 20.17 6.38 -7.00
CA GLY A 79 19.24 5.49 -7.69
C GLY A 79 17.82 6.03 -7.70
N LYS A 80 16.90 5.20 -8.15
CA LYS A 80 15.48 5.52 -8.25
C LYS A 80 14.67 4.30 -7.85
N ALA A 81 13.54 4.54 -7.19
CA ALA A 81 12.50 3.55 -7.01
C ALA A 81 11.14 4.12 -7.43
N ILE A 82 10.26 3.27 -7.93
CA ILE A 82 8.85 3.58 -8.11
C ILE A 82 8.09 2.66 -7.15
N ILE A 83 7.29 3.27 -6.28
CA ILE A 83 6.41 2.55 -5.35
C ILE A 83 4.95 2.84 -5.70
N ALA A 84 4.10 1.84 -5.54
CA ALA A 84 2.65 1.97 -5.67
C ALA A 84 2.04 1.98 -4.26
N CYS A 85 1.17 2.94 -3.96
CA CYS A 85 0.56 3.13 -2.65
C CYS A 85 -0.94 3.43 -2.76
N GLN A 86 -1.67 3.23 -1.67
CA GLN A 86 -3.01 3.77 -1.45
C GLN A 86 -2.94 5.06 -0.60
N VAL A 87 -3.61 6.11 -1.05
CA VAL A 87 -3.79 7.37 -0.32
C VAL A 87 -5.08 7.26 0.50
N SER A 88 -4.99 7.44 1.81
CA SER A 88 -6.17 7.45 2.69
C SER A 88 -6.94 8.78 2.58
N VAL A 89 -8.16 8.80 3.10
CA VAL A 89 -8.99 10.02 3.17
C VAL A 89 -8.40 11.09 4.11
N GLN A 90 -7.38 10.75 4.91
CA GLN A 90 -6.58 11.67 5.72
C GLN A 90 -5.24 12.03 5.07
N GLY A 91 -4.99 11.59 3.84
CA GLY A 91 -3.77 11.92 3.09
C GLY A 91 -2.58 11.03 3.39
N ALA A 92 -2.76 9.97 4.18
CA ALA A 92 -1.71 9.03 4.55
C ALA A 92 -1.45 8.03 3.42
N LEU A 93 -0.20 7.64 3.20
CA LEU A 93 0.12 6.50 2.35
C LEU A 93 0.01 5.19 3.14
N ARG A 94 -0.54 4.16 2.50
CA ARG A 94 -0.75 2.80 3.03
C ARG A 94 -0.56 1.78 1.91
N GLU A 95 -0.36 0.52 2.26
CA GLU A 95 -0.28 -0.59 1.29
C GLU A 95 0.75 -0.29 0.19
N CYS A 96 1.92 0.19 0.61
CA CYS A 96 2.96 0.63 -0.31
C CYS A 96 3.86 -0.54 -0.71
N ALA A 97 3.96 -0.78 -2.02
CA ALA A 97 4.77 -1.85 -2.58
C ALA A 97 5.77 -1.30 -3.61
N VAL A 98 6.94 -1.93 -3.68
CA VAL A 98 7.93 -1.62 -4.71
C VAL A 98 7.44 -2.14 -6.06
N GLU A 99 7.31 -1.24 -7.02
CA GLU A 99 6.98 -1.59 -8.41
C GLU A 99 8.26 -1.77 -9.24
N SER A 100 9.24 -0.88 -9.05
CA SER A 100 10.56 -1.01 -9.68
C SER A 100 11.62 -0.27 -8.89
N GLU A 101 12.87 -0.70 -9.04
CA GLU A 101 14.05 0.02 -8.56
C GLU A 101 15.19 -0.01 -9.58
N SER A 102 16.05 0.99 -9.51
CA SER A 102 17.24 1.13 -10.34
C SER A 102 18.37 1.75 -9.52
N PRO A 103 19.55 1.10 -9.45
CA PRO A 103 19.87 -0.23 -9.97
C PRO A 103 19.07 -1.35 -9.28
N ALA A 104 18.81 -2.44 -10.01
CA ALA A 104 18.09 -3.60 -9.46
C ALA A 104 18.91 -4.26 -8.35
N GLY A 105 18.27 -4.59 -7.23
CA GLY A 105 18.89 -5.20 -6.05
C GLY A 105 19.69 -4.24 -5.19
N ALA A 106 19.68 -2.93 -5.47
CA ALA A 106 20.46 -1.94 -4.73
C ALA A 106 19.78 -1.48 -3.42
N GLY A 107 18.54 -1.89 -3.18
CA GLY A 107 17.80 -1.59 -1.95
C GLY A 107 17.10 -0.23 -1.94
N PHE A 108 17.03 0.46 -3.09
CA PHE A 108 16.32 1.75 -3.19
C PHE A 108 14.80 1.57 -3.09
N GLY A 109 14.26 0.41 -3.48
CA GLY A 109 12.85 0.08 -3.34
C GLY A 109 12.42 0.05 -1.87
N SER A 110 13.12 -0.73 -1.04
CA SER A 110 12.82 -0.81 0.40
C SER A 110 13.05 0.53 1.11
N ALA A 111 14.09 1.27 0.73
CA ALA A 111 14.32 2.63 1.22
C ALA A 111 13.17 3.58 0.88
N ALA A 112 12.64 3.51 -0.35
CA ALA A 112 11.49 4.33 -0.77
C ALA A 112 10.22 3.99 0.01
N VAL A 113 9.94 2.71 0.28
CA VAL A 113 8.80 2.30 1.11
C VAL A 113 8.96 2.81 2.55
N ALA A 114 10.17 2.73 3.12
CA ALA A 114 10.47 3.21 4.47
C ALA A 114 10.27 4.74 4.64
N LEU A 115 10.27 5.50 3.53
CA LEU A 115 10.00 6.95 3.55
C LEU A 115 8.51 7.32 3.61
N THR A 116 7.64 6.39 3.24
CA THR A 116 6.21 6.65 3.07
C THR A 116 5.54 7.24 4.31
N PRO A 117 5.94 6.93 5.57
CA PRO A 117 5.33 7.57 6.74
C PRO A 117 5.63 9.06 6.89
N GLN A 118 6.63 9.60 6.18
CA GLN A 118 6.96 11.03 6.15
C GLN A 118 6.13 11.79 5.10
N PHE A 119 5.55 11.08 4.13
CA PHE A 119 4.81 11.68 3.02
C PHE A 119 3.41 12.08 3.48
N LEU A 120 2.92 13.16 2.89
CA LEU A 120 1.55 13.62 3.08
C LEU A 120 0.97 14.04 1.74
N MET A 121 -0.22 13.54 1.44
CA MET A 121 -0.96 13.93 0.26
C MET A 121 -2.25 14.64 0.62
N LYS A 122 -2.69 15.53 -0.26
CA LYS A 122 -4.09 15.89 -0.35
C LYS A 122 -4.83 14.69 -0.96
N PRO A 123 -5.85 14.11 -0.29
CA PRO A 123 -6.59 12.97 -0.83
C PRO A 123 -7.25 13.30 -2.16
N ALA A 124 -7.48 12.28 -2.97
CA ALA A 124 -8.42 12.40 -4.07
C ALA A 124 -9.82 12.72 -3.55
N THR A 125 -10.62 13.43 -4.35
CA THR A 125 -12.02 13.70 -4.00
C THR A 125 -12.95 13.21 -5.10
N ARG A 126 -14.15 12.81 -4.70
CA ARG A 126 -15.30 12.61 -5.58
C ARG A 126 -16.44 13.46 -5.05
N ASP A 127 -16.94 14.37 -5.87
CA ASP A 127 -17.93 15.38 -5.50
C ASP A 127 -17.52 16.20 -4.26
N GLY A 128 -16.21 16.50 -4.16
CA GLY A 128 -15.62 17.21 -3.02
C GLY A 128 -15.44 16.36 -1.75
N ILE A 129 -15.88 15.10 -1.75
CA ILE A 129 -15.72 14.17 -0.62
C ILE A 129 -14.40 13.43 -0.77
N PRO A 130 -13.50 13.46 0.23
CA PRO A 130 -12.27 12.67 0.19
C PRO A 130 -12.52 11.17 0.03
N VAL A 131 -11.82 10.54 -0.91
CA VAL A 131 -11.90 9.11 -1.19
C VAL A 131 -10.51 8.46 -1.16
N VAL A 132 -10.48 7.16 -0.89
CA VAL A 132 -9.24 6.37 -1.01
C VAL A 132 -8.88 6.24 -2.49
N SER A 133 -7.60 6.43 -2.83
CA SER A 133 -7.12 6.38 -4.22
C SER A 133 -5.72 5.80 -4.35
N ALA A 134 -5.43 5.11 -5.44
CA ALA A 134 -4.09 4.62 -5.74
C ALA A 134 -3.17 5.73 -6.30
N VAL A 135 -1.88 5.66 -5.99
CA VAL A 135 -0.84 6.57 -6.51
C VAL A 135 0.45 5.82 -6.83
N ARG A 136 1.18 6.25 -7.86
CA ARG A 136 2.52 5.76 -8.20
C ARG A 136 3.54 6.87 -7.92
N ILE A 137 4.49 6.60 -7.03
CA ILE A 137 5.42 7.59 -6.49
C ILE A 137 6.84 7.25 -6.94
N PRO A 138 7.46 8.09 -7.79
CA PRO A 138 8.88 8.00 -8.07
C PRO A 138 9.68 8.64 -6.93
N VAL A 139 10.52 7.87 -6.25
CA VAL A 139 11.50 8.38 -5.28
C VAL A 139 12.87 8.37 -5.94
N ILE A 140 13.55 9.52 -5.92
CA ILE A 140 14.86 9.71 -6.52
C ILE A 140 15.88 9.93 -5.39
N PHE A 141 16.88 9.07 -5.34
CA PHE A 141 18.06 9.21 -4.50
C PHE A 141 19.18 9.78 -5.38
N PRO A 142 19.45 11.10 -5.32
CA PRO A 142 20.44 11.71 -6.21
C PRO A 142 21.83 11.10 -5.99
N THR A 143 22.70 11.08 -6.99
CA THR A 143 24.10 10.70 -6.73
C THR A 143 24.75 11.82 -5.88
N PRO A 144 25.39 11.51 -4.75
CA PRO A 144 26.08 12.53 -3.95
C PRO A 144 27.16 13.24 -4.76
N GLU A 145 27.19 14.57 -4.72
CA GLU A 145 28.16 15.38 -5.50
C GLU A 145 29.61 15.22 -5.00
N VAL A 146 29.80 14.75 -3.77
CA VAL A 146 31.11 14.47 -3.18
C VAL A 146 31.30 12.96 -2.99
N PRO A 147 32.47 12.39 -3.35
CA PRO A 147 32.80 11.02 -2.98
C PRO A 147 32.68 10.87 -1.46
N THR A 148 31.73 10.06 -1.00
CA THR A 148 31.43 9.83 0.43
C THR A 148 32.58 9.16 1.19
N GLY A 149 33.69 8.87 0.50
CA GLY A 149 34.94 8.43 1.10
C GLY A 149 35.62 9.57 1.85
N THR A 150 35.54 9.52 3.18
CA THR A 150 36.52 10.06 4.15
C THR A 150 36.34 11.47 4.78
N LEU A 151 35.25 12.22 4.58
CA LEU A 151 35.17 13.59 5.16
C LEU A 151 34.00 13.92 6.12
N LEU A 152 33.28 12.93 6.67
CA LEU A 152 32.31 13.20 7.75
C LEU A 152 32.82 12.68 9.10
N ARG A 153 33.29 13.63 9.93
CA ARG A 153 33.61 13.42 11.34
C ARG A 153 32.32 13.03 12.08
N GLY A 154 32.09 11.73 12.29
CA GLY A 154 30.88 11.25 12.97
C GLY A 154 30.48 9.81 12.67
N ALA A 155 31.44 8.87 12.64
CA ALA A 155 31.19 7.44 12.41
C ALA A 155 30.17 6.80 13.39
N GLY A 156 29.76 7.50 14.46
CA GLY A 156 28.69 7.09 15.37
C GLY A 156 27.26 7.38 14.90
N PHE A 157 27.03 8.26 13.92
CA PHE A 157 25.68 8.57 13.41
C PHE A 157 25.16 7.53 12.39
N TYR A 158 26.05 6.81 11.72
CA TYR A 158 25.72 6.01 10.52
C TYR A 158 25.52 4.51 10.81
N THR A 159 25.74 4.05 12.05
CA THR A 159 25.54 2.65 12.44
C THR A 159 24.06 2.24 12.45
N ASN A 160 23.13 3.19 12.53
CA ASN A 160 21.68 2.92 12.52
C ASN A 160 21.05 2.93 11.09
N MET A 161 21.72 3.45 10.06
CA MET A 161 21.13 3.69 8.72
C MET A 161 21.04 2.46 7.79
N ALA A 162 21.28 1.24 8.28
CA ALA A 162 20.74 0.05 7.60
C ALA A 162 20.33 -1.02 8.58
N ARG A 163 19.51 -0.61 9.54
CA ARG A 163 18.49 -1.53 10.00
C ARG A 163 17.36 -1.47 8.99
N VAL A 164 16.95 -2.63 8.49
CA VAL A 164 15.75 -2.75 7.68
C VAL A 164 14.61 -2.17 8.51
N SER A 165 14.06 -1.02 8.08
CA SER A 165 12.90 -0.45 8.76
C SER A 165 11.68 -1.21 8.30
N LEU A 166 11.13 -2.02 9.20
CA LEU A 166 9.93 -2.79 8.90
C LEU A 166 8.76 -1.83 8.68
N SER A 167 8.16 -1.93 7.48
CA SER A 167 6.92 -1.26 7.10
C SER A 167 5.77 -2.28 7.17
N ASP A 168 4.54 -1.81 7.41
CA ASP A 168 3.33 -2.66 7.47
C ASP A 168 3.42 -3.85 8.45
N ILE A 169 3.77 -3.55 9.70
CA ILE A 169 3.93 -4.55 10.76
C ILE A 169 2.58 -5.22 11.09
N PRO A 170 2.50 -6.57 11.07
CA PRO A 170 1.30 -7.30 11.50
C PRO A 170 1.23 -7.36 13.02
N TRP A 171 0.76 -6.28 13.64
CA TRP A 171 0.61 -6.17 15.09
C TRP A 171 -0.24 -7.31 15.66
N THR A 172 0.25 -7.95 16.73
CA THR A 172 -0.52 -8.95 17.49
C THR A 172 -1.40 -8.27 18.54
N ALA A 173 -0.97 -7.12 19.04
CA ALA A 173 -1.78 -6.19 19.82
C ALA A 173 -1.42 -4.73 19.47
N ALA A 174 -2.42 -3.86 19.52
CA ALA A 174 -2.29 -2.42 19.27
C ALA A 174 -3.22 -1.62 20.20
N PRO A 175 -2.99 -0.31 20.38
CA PRO A 175 -3.89 0.52 21.18
C PRO A 175 -5.30 0.52 20.60
N SER A 176 -6.31 0.46 21.47
CA SER A 176 -7.71 0.57 21.08
C SER A 176 -8.05 2.01 20.63
N TYR A 177 -9.15 2.16 19.89
CA TYR A 177 -9.66 3.48 19.52
C TYR A 177 -9.84 4.40 20.73
N ALA A 178 -10.39 3.87 21.83
CA ALA A 178 -10.59 4.63 23.06
C ALA A 178 -9.26 5.10 23.67
N GLN A 179 -8.22 4.27 23.65
CA GLN A 179 -6.89 4.66 24.11
C GLN A 179 -6.28 5.76 23.24
N VAL A 180 -6.41 5.66 21.91
CA VAL A 180 -5.92 6.71 20.98
C VAL A 180 -6.69 8.01 21.19
N ALA A 181 -8.02 7.95 21.32
CA ALA A 181 -8.86 9.11 21.57
C ALA A 181 -8.59 9.74 22.95
N ALA A 182 -8.28 8.95 23.97
CA ALA A 182 -7.88 9.44 25.29
C ALA A 182 -6.50 10.13 25.26
N ALA A 183 -5.56 9.59 24.47
CA ALA A 183 -4.23 10.15 24.30
C ALA A 183 -4.18 11.41 23.42
N TYR A 184 -5.30 11.82 22.82
CA TYR A 184 -5.35 12.98 21.92
C TYR A 184 -4.77 14.24 22.59
N PRO A 185 -3.79 14.95 21.96
CA PRO A 185 -3.13 16.08 22.60
C PRO A 185 -4.10 17.19 23.01
N GLN A 186 -3.99 17.68 24.25
CA GLN A 186 -4.90 18.71 24.80
C GLN A 186 -4.90 20.00 23.97
N LYS A 187 -3.71 20.46 23.53
CA LYS A 187 -3.57 21.67 22.69
C LYS A 187 -4.27 21.52 21.33
N ALA A 188 -4.15 20.34 20.72
CA ALA A 188 -4.81 20.03 19.45
C ALA A 188 -6.32 19.89 19.63
N ARG A 189 -6.77 19.24 20.72
CA ARG A 189 -8.17 19.09 21.10
C ARG A 189 -8.86 20.45 21.26
N ALA A 190 -8.25 21.36 22.01
CA ALA A 190 -8.79 22.70 22.25
C ALA A 190 -8.98 23.52 20.97
N LYS A 191 -8.18 23.24 19.93
CA LYS A 191 -8.24 23.93 18.64
C LYS A 191 -8.98 23.15 17.56
N GLN A 192 -9.48 21.96 17.89
CA GLN A 192 -10.07 21.02 16.92
C GLN A 192 -9.16 20.78 15.71
N VAL A 193 -7.88 20.53 15.97
CA VAL A 193 -6.87 20.27 14.93
C VAL A 193 -6.51 18.80 14.94
N GLY A 194 -6.68 18.14 13.79
CA GLY A 194 -6.14 16.80 13.52
C GLY A 194 -4.64 16.83 13.26
N GLY A 195 -3.99 15.68 13.41
CA GLY A 195 -2.56 15.59 13.13
C GLY A 195 -2.02 14.19 13.06
N ARG A 196 -0.72 14.11 12.80
CA ARG A 196 0.04 12.88 12.58
C ARG A 196 1.33 12.94 13.35
N ALA A 197 1.80 11.77 13.75
CA ALA A 197 3.15 11.62 14.27
C ALA A 197 3.73 10.30 13.76
N THR A 198 5.00 10.31 13.39
CA THR A 198 5.73 9.10 13.01
C THR A 198 6.85 8.92 14.01
N LEU A 199 6.91 7.74 14.62
CA LEU A 199 7.97 7.35 15.54
C LEU A 199 8.86 6.31 14.89
N SER A 200 10.17 6.41 15.08
CA SER A 200 11.14 5.34 14.79
C SER A 200 11.42 4.61 16.10
N CYS A 201 11.09 3.33 16.17
CA CYS A 201 11.14 2.52 17.37
C CYS A 201 11.99 1.27 17.17
N THR A 202 12.51 0.71 18.25
CA THR A 202 13.23 -0.58 18.23
C THR A 202 12.37 -1.71 18.75
N PHE A 203 12.48 -2.91 18.18
CA PHE A 203 11.86 -4.11 18.76
C PHE A 203 12.68 -4.60 19.96
N LYS A 204 11.98 -4.96 21.04
CA LYS A 204 12.53 -5.69 22.18
C LYS A 204 12.14 -7.17 22.09
N ALA A 205 12.75 -7.98 22.94
CA ALA A 205 12.35 -9.37 23.14
C ALA A 205 10.84 -9.48 23.42
N GLY A 206 10.21 -10.52 22.86
CA GLY A 206 8.77 -10.76 22.98
C GLY A 206 7.90 -9.81 22.16
N GLY A 207 8.46 -9.16 21.13
CA GLY A 207 7.71 -8.28 20.20
C GLY A 207 7.31 -6.93 20.80
N ARG A 208 7.79 -6.59 22.00
CA ARG A 208 7.48 -5.30 22.65
C ARG A 208 8.23 -4.16 21.99
N ILE A 209 7.69 -2.95 22.16
CA ILE A 209 8.34 -1.73 21.66
C ILE A 209 9.39 -1.20 22.64
N GLY A 210 10.54 -0.84 22.08
CA GLY A 210 11.70 -0.29 22.74
C GLY A 210 11.71 1.23 22.80
N SER A 211 12.91 1.80 22.71
CA SER A 211 13.08 3.25 22.61
C SER A 211 12.49 3.75 21.31
N CYS A 212 11.81 4.90 21.36
CA CYS A 212 11.22 5.53 20.20
C CYS A 212 11.66 6.99 20.08
N ASP A 213 12.17 7.34 18.90
CA ASP A 213 12.49 8.71 18.51
C ASP A 213 11.40 9.28 17.60
N THR A 214 11.23 10.59 17.65
CA THR A 214 10.24 11.27 16.81
C THR A 214 10.86 11.57 15.45
N VAL A 215 10.31 10.97 14.41
CA VAL A 215 10.69 11.26 13.01
C VAL A 215 9.91 12.46 12.50
N ALA A 216 8.59 12.47 12.73
CA ALA A 216 7.72 13.55 12.27
C ALA A 216 6.60 13.85 13.28
N GLU A 217 6.23 15.12 13.35
CA GLU A 217 5.02 15.62 13.99
C GLU A 217 4.40 16.67 13.08
N GLU A 218 3.11 16.53 12.75
CA GLU A 218 2.40 17.47 11.89
C GLU A 218 0.94 17.66 12.38
N PRO A 219 0.48 18.90 12.65
CA PRO A 219 1.27 20.12 12.79
C PRO A 219 2.29 20.07 13.92
N LYS A 220 3.49 20.62 13.68
CA LYS A 220 4.55 20.68 14.69
C LYS A 220 4.10 21.42 15.95
N GLY A 221 4.58 20.96 17.10
CA GLY A 221 4.37 21.63 18.40
C GLY A 221 2.94 21.57 18.92
N HIS A 222 2.14 20.63 18.41
CA HIS A 222 0.77 20.37 18.88
C HIS A 222 0.70 19.18 19.85
N GLY A 223 1.80 18.42 19.96
CA GLY A 223 1.96 17.36 20.95
C GLY A 223 1.61 15.96 20.44
N PHE A 224 1.39 15.78 19.14
CA PHE A 224 1.04 14.47 18.57
C PHE A 224 2.15 13.44 18.75
N ALA A 225 3.43 13.83 18.72
CA ALA A 225 4.52 12.88 18.95
C ALA A 225 4.59 12.41 20.40
N ALA A 226 4.30 13.30 21.37
CA ALA A 226 4.22 12.92 22.77
C ALA A 226 3.04 11.97 23.03
N ALA A 227 1.87 12.27 22.45
CA ALA A 227 0.71 11.38 22.49
C ALA A 227 1.02 10.01 21.88
N ALA A 228 1.60 9.96 20.69
CA ALA A 228 2.04 8.73 20.04
C ALA A 228 3.00 7.91 20.91
N LYS A 229 3.99 8.57 21.55
CA LYS A 229 4.93 7.91 22.47
C LYS A 229 4.24 7.29 23.67
N SER A 230 3.18 7.91 24.19
CA SER A 230 2.43 7.34 25.32
C SER A 230 1.68 6.05 24.95
N LEU A 231 1.38 5.85 23.66
CA LEU A 231 0.64 4.69 23.17
C LEU A 231 1.54 3.49 22.86
N THR A 232 2.85 3.67 22.70
CA THR A 232 3.77 2.61 22.23
C THR A 232 3.79 1.38 23.15
N GLY A 233 3.52 1.56 24.44
CA GLY A 233 3.44 0.46 25.42
C GLY A 233 2.30 -0.53 25.18
N ASN A 234 1.30 -0.17 24.36
CA ASN A 234 0.17 -1.05 24.03
C ASN A 234 0.41 -1.87 22.75
N PHE A 235 1.53 -1.65 22.05
CA PHE A 235 1.87 -2.41 20.86
C PHE A 235 2.64 -3.68 21.21
N VAL A 236 2.24 -4.77 20.56
CA VAL A 236 3.01 -6.02 20.50
C VAL A 236 3.09 -6.43 19.04
N GLY A 237 4.31 -6.52 18.52
CA GLY A 237 4.59 -6.98 17.17
C GLY A 237 4.87 -8.49 17.12
N PRO A 238 5.16 -9.01 15.91
CA PRO A 238 5.64 -10.38 15.76
C PRO A 238 7.02 -10.53 16.43
N THR A 239 7.32 -11.72 16.94
CA THR A 239 8.68 -12.04 17.43
C THR A 239 9.60 -12.51 16.31
N THR A 240 9.03 -13.07 15.25
CA THR A 240 9.75 -13.58 14.09
C THR A 240 9.10 -13.09 12.80
N LEU A 241 9.90 -12.82 11.77
CA LEU A 241 9.41 -12.52 10.43
C LEU A 241 9.01 -13.82 9.69
N SER A 242 8.43 -13.66 8.50
CA SER A 242 8.01 -14.79 7.64
C SER A 242 9.16 -15.67 7.18
N ASP A 243 10.39 -15.15 7.14
CA ASP A 243 11.60 -15.90 6.83
C ASP A 243 12.24 -16.58 8.05
N GLY A 244 11.61 -16.46 9.23
CA GLY A 244 12.08 -17.03 10.49
C GLY A 244 13.10 -16.18 11.24
N SER A 245 13.51 -15.02 10.72
CA SER A 245 14.43 -14.13 11.43
C SER A 245 13.78 -13.49 12.68
N ASP A 246 14.56 -13.32 13.74
CA ASP A 246 14.12 -12.64 14.98
C ASP A 246 13.98 -11.14 14.74
N THR A 247 12.89 -10.57 15.22
CA THR A 247 12.61 -9.13 15.14
C THR A 247 13.35 -8.31 16.20
N ALA A 248 13.84 -8.92 17.27
CA ALA A 248 14.49 -8.22 18.37
C ALA A 248 15.70 -7.40 17.88
N GLY A 249 15.73 -6.12 18.24
CA GLY A 249 16.78 -5.17 17.83
C GLY A 249 16.60 -4.58 16.43
N MET A 250 15.58 -4.97 15.68
CA MET A 250 15.21 -4.31 14.43
C MET A 250 14.55 -2.96 14.69
N ASP A 251 14.75 -2.03 13.76
CA ASP A 251 14.10 -0.72 13.79
C ASP A 251 12.80 -0.78 12.98
N MET A 252 11.82 0.03 13.36
CA MET A 252 10.56 0.16 12.66
C MET A 252 10.04 1.58 12.72
N GLN A 253 9.20 1.96 11.76
CA GLN A 253 8.45 3.20 11.84
C GLN A 253 6.98 2.94 12.12
N ILE A 254 6.45 3.60 13.15
CA ILE A 254 5.04 3.51 13.53
C ILE A 254 4.36 4.84 13.22
N PRO A 255 3.51 4.90 12.17
CA PRO A 255 2.72 6.09 11.85
C PRO A 255 1.44 6.14 12.69
N PHE A 256 1.24 7.25 13.40
CA PHE A 256 0.04 7.57 14.16
C PHE A 256 -0.77 8.64 13.43
N THR A 257 -2.09 8.46 13.39
CA THR A 257 -3.03 9.44 12.83
C THR A 257 -4.08 9.77 13.88
N PHE A 258 -4.15 11.04 14.26
CA PHE A 258 -5.15 11.60 15.17
C PHE A 258 -6.15 12.40 14.33
N ALA A 259 -7.17 11.71 13.82
CA ALA A 259 -8.19 12.34 12.99
C ALA A 259 -9.00 13.34 13.83
N VAL A 260 -9.32 14.52 13.29
CA VAL A 260 -10.08 15.56 14.01
C VAL A 260 -11.48 15.06 14.38
N GLU A 261 -12.03 14.19 13.55
CA GLU A 261 -13.32 13.54 13.74
C GLU A 261 -13.37 12.68 15.01
N MET A 262 -12.23 12.21 15.54
CA MET A 262 -12.18 11.51 16.83
C MET A 262 -12.61 12.40 18.01
N LEU A 263 -12.63 13.72 17.82
CA LEU A 263 -13.09 14.70 18.80
C LEU A 263 -14.60 14.95 18.72
N VAL A 264 -15.25 14.49 17.66
CA VAL A 264 -16.69 14.61 17.47
C VAL A 264 -17.37 13.38 18.09
N PRO A 265 -18.26 13.55 19.08
CA PRO A 265 -19.05 12.43 19.61
C PRO A 265 -19.74 11.66 18.48
N ASP A 266 -19.82 10.33 18.61
CA ASP A 266 -20.49 9.40 17.70
C ASP A 266 -19.91 9.29 16.26
N LYS A 267 -18.94 10.13 15.89
CA LYS A 267 -18.24 10.01 14.60
C LYS A 267 -17.07 9.04 14.71
N ARG A 268 -17.32 7.77 14.44
CA ARG A 268 -16.29 6.73 14.40
C ARG A 268 -15.43 6.86 13.14
N VAL A 269 -14.12 6.99 13.31
CA VAL A 269 -13.15 6.96 12.22
C VAL A 269 -12.46 5.61 12.23
N MET A 270 -12.87 4.72 11.34
CA MET A 270 -12.14 3.48 11.07
C MET A 270 -11.67 3.50 9.62
N GLY A 271 -10.37 3.24 9.43
CA GLY A 271 -9.85 2.94 8.11
C GLY A 271 -10.37 1.60 7.61
N LYS A 272 -10.04 1.24 6.37
CA LYS A 272 -10.30 -0.11 5.86
C LYS A 272 -9.48 -1.12 6.68
N PRO A 273 -10.11 -2.03 7.44
CA PRO A 273 -9.37 -3.02 8.21
C PRO A 273 -8.68 -4.02 7.29
N GLN A 274 -7.53 -4.52 7.71
CA GLN A 274 -6.83 -5.64 7.06
C GLN A 274 -7.04 -6.88 7.91
N TRP A 275 -7.57 -7.95 7.32
CA TRP A 275 -7.89 -9.15 8.11
C TRP A 275 -6.64 -9.99 8.35
N ARG A 276 -6.34 -10.26 9.62
CA ARG A 276 -5.32 -11.23 10.06
C ARG A 276 -5.89 -12.65 10.13
N ALA A 277 -7.16 -12.78 10.49
CA ALA A 277 -7.87 -14.06 10.51
C ALA A 277 -9.33 -13.89 10.12
N LEU A 278 -9.84 -14.87 9.38
CA LEU A 278 -11.25 -15.01 9.00
C LEU A 278 -11.75 -16.40 9.43
N PRO A 279 -13.04 -16.57 9.75
CA PRO A 279 -13.61 -17.88 10.01
C PRO A 279 -13.45 -18.81 8.80
N THR A 280 -13.24 -20.11 9.05
CA THR A 280 -13.15 -21.11 7.99
C THR A 280 -14.54 -21.52 7.52
N GLY A 281 -14.64 -22.14 6.34
CA GLY A 281 -15.90 -22.75 5.88
C GLY A 281 -16.49 -23.76 6.88
N SER A 282 -15.64 -24.45 7.64
CA SER A 282 -16.10 -25.35 8.70
C SER A 282 -16.73 -24.61 9.88
N ASP A 283 -16.26 -23.40 10.18
CA ASP A 283 -16.83 -22.57 11.25
C ASP A 283 -18.20 -22.05 10.83
N PHE A 284 -18.34 -21.59 9.57
CA PHE A 284 -19.64 -21.23 8.99
C PHE A 284 -20.62 -22.41 9.01
N ALA A 285 -20.17 -23.63 8.68
CA ALA A 285 -21.04 -24.81 8.70
C ALA A 285 -21.56 -25.15 10.11
N LYS A 286 -20.75 -24.97 11.16
CA LYS A 286 -21.14 -25.25 12.55
C LYS A 286 -22.27 -24.36 13.06
N VAL A 287 -22.30 -23.11 12.60
CA VAL A 287 -23.30 -22.13 13.03
C VAL A 287 -24.45 -21.96 12.03
N TYR A 288 -24.50 -22.79 10.98
CA TYR A 288 -25.47 -22.62 9.91
C TYR A 288 -26.91 -22.74 10.46
N PRO A 289 -27.80 -21.76 10.20
CA PRO A 289 -29.14 -21.78 10.80
C PRO A 289 -29.99 -22.94 10.26
N ALA A 290 -30.62 -23.69 11.17
CA ALA A 290 -31.49 -24.81 10.80
C ALA A 290 -32.69 -24.37 9.94
N ALA A 291 -33.26 -23.19 10.22
CA ALA A 291 -34.35 -22.62 9.43
C ALA A 291 -33.92 -22.31 7.99
N ALA A 292 -32.72 -21.75 7.80
CA ALA A 292 -32.15 -21.50 6.47
C ALA A 292 -31.90 -22.81 5.70
N ALA A 293 -31.38 -23.83 6.38
CA ALA A 293 -31.13 -25.14 5.78
C ALA A 293 -32.42 -25.82 5.32
N ALA A 294 -33.46 -25.79 6.16
CA ALA A 294 -34.78 -26.32 5.82
C ALA A 294 -35.44 -25.58 4.64
N ALA A 295 -35.18 -24.27 4.52
CA ALA A 295 -35.65 -23.44 3.41
C ALA A 295 -34.79 -23.55 2.13
N GLY A 296 -33.72 -24.35 2.14
CA GLY A 296 -32.82 -24.51 0.99
C GLY A 296 -32.00 -23.26 0.64
N ILE A 297 -31.99 -22.26 1.51
CA ILE A 297 -31.17 -21.05 1.34
C ILE A 297 -29.72 -21.43 1.59
N GLN A 298 -28.79 -20.93 0.77
CA GLN A 298 -27.36 -21.28 0.79
C GLN A 298 -26.45 -20.13 1.25
N GLY A 299 -27.01 -18.93 1.43
CA GLY A 299 -26.23 -17.77 1.82
C GLY A 299 -27.12 -16.62 2.26
N ALA A 300 -26.51 -15.71 3.01
CA ALA A 300 -27.12 -14.48 3.47
C ALA A 300 -26.07 -13.39 3.56
N ARG A 301 -26.53 -12.14 3.53
CA ARG A 301 -25.73 -10.97 3.87
C ARG A 301 -26.13 -10.52 5.27
N VAL A 302 -25.16 -10.55 6.18
CA VAL A 302 -25.32 -9.97 7.51
C VAL A 302 -24.36 -8.79 7.64
N VAL A 303 -24.88 -7.65 8.09
CA VAL A 303 -24.10 -6.47 8.42
C VAL A 303 -24.11 -6.33 9.94
N MET A 304 -22.91 -6.26 10.52
CA MET A 304 -22.71 -6.10 11.95
C MET A 304 -21.90 -4.85 12.24
N LEU A 305 -22.27 -4.17 13.32
CA LEU A 305 -21.50 -3.09 13.92
C LEU A 305 -20.73 -3.67 15.11
N CYS A 306 -19.41 -3.71 15.00
CA CYS A 306 -18.52 -4.27 16.01
C CYS A 306 -17.51 -3.25 16.49
N GLU A 307 -17.01 -3.45 17.71
CA GLU A 307 -15.81 -2.81 18.23
C GLU A 307 -14.59 -3.70 17.92
N VAL A 308 -13.44 -3.07 17.68
CA VAL A 308 -12.17 -3.78 17.52
C VAL A 308 -11.44 -3.75 18.86
N GLY A 309 -11.27 -4.93 19.47
CA GLY A 309 -10.51 -5.09 20.70
C GLY A 309 -9.00 -4.91 20.50
N ALA A 310 -8.24 -4.86 21.60
CA ALA A 310 -6.79 -4.59 21.57
C ALA A 310 -5.97 -5.63 20.78
N GLU A 311 -6.43 -6.87 20.72
CA GLU A 311 -5.82 -7.95 19.91
C GLU A 311 -6.38 -8.03 18.48
N GLY A 312 -7.19 -7.05 18.05
CA GLY A 312 -7.80 -7.01 16.73
C GLY A 312 -9.06 -7.86 16.57
N ARG A 313 -9.46 -8.61 17.61
CA ARG A 313 -10.72 -9.38 17.58
C ARG A 313 -11.94 -8.46 17.63
N LEU A 314 -13.01 -8.86 16.95
CA LEU A 314 -14.28 -8.15 17.02
C LEU A 314 -14.99 -8.45 18.35
N THR A 315 -15.44 -7.41 19.03
CA THR A 315 -16.14 -7.45 20.32
C THR A 315 -17.38 -6.56 20.28
N GLY A 316 -18.32 -6.78 21.21
CA GLY A 316 -19.50 -5.90 21.36
C GLY A 316 -20.35 -5.79 20.08
N CYS A 317 -20.36 -6.85 19.26
CA CYS A 317 -21.04 -6.83 17.97
C CYS A 317 -22.55 -6.76 18.11
N LEU A 318 -23.18 -5.93 17.28
CA LEU A 318 -24.62 -5.79 17.14
C LEU A 318 -24.98 -6.00 15.67
N VAL A 319 -26.11 -6.67 15.42
CA VAL A 319 -26.60 -6.88 14.06
C VAL A 319 -27.33 -5.64 13.60
N GLU A 320 -26.92 -5.09 12.46
CA GLU A 320 -27.58 -3.96 11.80
C GLU A 320 -28.62 -4.44 10.79
N SER A 321 -28.25 -5.44 9.98
CA SER A 321 -29.17 -6.02 9.00
C SER A 321 -28.85 -7.48 8.69
N GLU A 322 -29.89 -8.25 8.43
CA GLU A 322 -29.85 -9.61 7.91
C GLU A 322 -30.65 -9.64 6.60
N ASP A 323 -30.13 -10.29 5.57
CA ASP A 323 -30.84 -10.54 4.32
C ASP A 323 -30.48 -11.94 3.77
N PRO A 324 -31.44 -12.89 3.66
CA PRO A 324 -32.87 -12.75 3.98
C PRO A 324 -33.14 -12.69 5.49
N LYS A 325 -34.14 -11.88 5.89
CA LYS A 325 -34.50 -11.66 7.30
C LYS A 325 -35.13 -12.89 7.95
N GLY A 326 -34.83 -13.10 9.23
CA GLY A 326 -35.58 -14.02 10.09
C GLY A 326 -35.25 -15.50 9.86
N LEU A 327 -34.12 -15.77 9.20
CA LEU A 327 -33.64 -17.14 8.98
C LEU A 327 -32.59 -17.58 10.02
N GLY A 328 -32.16 -16.66 10.89
CA GLY A 328 -31.24 -16.92 11.99
C GLY A 328 -29.76 -16.70 11.65
N PHE A 329 -29.47 -16.10 10.48
CA PHE A 329 -28.10 -15.78 10.08
C PHE A 329 -27.50 -14.66 10.95
N ASP A 330 -28.34 -13.83 11.55
CA ASP A 330 -27.97 -12.82 12.54
C ASP A 330 -27.26 -13.44 13.76
N GLN A 331 -27.87 -14.45 14.40
CA GLN A 331 -27.30 -15.14 15.55
C GLN A 331 -26.07 -15.96 15.17
N ALA A 332 -26.09 -16.59 14.00
CA ALA A 332 -24.94 -17.30 13.45
C ALA A 332 -23.73 -16.37 13.25
N ALA A 333 -23.96 -15.17 12.70
CA ALA A 333 -22.92 -14.18 12.50
C ALA A 333 -22.35 -13.66 13.82
N LEU A 334 -23.20 -13.41 14.83
CA LEU A 334 -22.76 -13.03 16.18
C LEU A 334 -21.89 -14.12 16.83
N ALA A 335 -22.26 -15.39 16.68
CA ALA A 335 -21.48 -16.52 17.19
C ALA A 335 -20.08 -16.62 16.53
N LEU A 336 -19.96 -16.20 15.27
CA LEU A 336 -18.69 -16.18 14.53
C LEU A 336 -17.86 -14.92 14.76
N ALA A 337 -18.44 -13.84 15.28
CA ALA A 337 -17.80 -12.52 15.31
C ALA A 337 -16.41 -12.55 15.97
N THR A 338 -16.24 -13.33 17.02
CA THR A 338 -14.97 -13.43 17.76
C THR A 338 -13.86 -14.19 17.02
N ALA A 339 -14.20 -14.92 15.96
CA ALA A 339 -13.24 -15.60 15.09
C ALA A 339 -12.65 -14.67 14.00
N PHE A 340 -13.21 -13.48 13.81
CA PHE A 340 -12.63 -12.44 12.97
C PHE A 340 -11.54 -11.69 13.75
N GLN A 341 -10.41 -11.44 13.08
CA GLN A 341 -9.30 -10.67 13.64
C GLN A 341 -8.72 -9.72 12.59
N VAL A 342 -8.62 -8.45 12.95
CA VAL A 342 -7.98 -7.36 12.19
C VAL A 342 -6.54 -7.16 12.65
#